data_AF-A0A2I4HAB4-F1
#
_entry.id   AF-A0A2I4HAB4-F1
#
_cell.length_a   1.000
_cell.length_b   1.000
_cell.length_c   1.000
_cell.angle_alpha   90.00
_cell.angle_beta   90.00
_cell.angle_gamma   90.00
#
_symmetry.space_group_name_H-M   'P 1'
#
loop_
_entity.id
_entity.type
_entity.pdbx_description
1 polymer ?
#
loop_
_entity_poly.entity_id
_entity_poly.type
_entity_poly.pdbx_seq_one_letter_code
_entity_poly.pdbx_strand_id
1 'polypeptide(L)'
;MEMDDMGLVELFGYDELDRELLLSQNNLSSSSPEYCALYDFRDEMTPEEEYSYSEQVLKSDGFDVSDIPGVNCLNQILPCKIDYNYDEYKRYSQLAIDEYNRRFKDANAELEFVKVLKAMGQASRGIRYYITFMAKDLGDGGEIKTYQAVVLDGIDSVTAKSFRLKPPEDEPESCSHGRRWFWENHL
;
A
#
# COMPACT_ATOMS: atom_id res chain seq x y z
N MET A 1 6.00 32.16 -6.00
CA MET A 1 6.60 30.89 -6.46
C MET A 1 5.46 29.91 -6.32
N GLU A 2 4.74 29.70 -7.41
CA GLU A 2 3.58 28.81 -7.46
C GLU A 2 4.10 27.38 -7.24
N MET A 3 3.64 26.72 -6.18
CA MET A 3 3.74 25.26 -6.09
C MET A 3 2.89 24.73 -7.23
N ASP A 4 3.52 24.01 -8.15
CA ASP A 4 2.81 23.38 -9.25
C ASP A 4 1.73 22.44 -8.72
N ASP A 5 0.63 22.37 -9.47
CA ASP A 5 -0.56 21.58 -9.18
C ASP A 5 -0.31 20.07 -9.43
N MET A 6 0.94 19.60 -9.34
CA MET A 6 1.35 18.20 -9.54
C MET A 6 1.25 17.36 -8.25
N GLY A 7 0.81 17.95 -7.14
CA GLY A 7 1.06 17.44 -5.77
C GLY A 7 0.28 16.23 -5.27
N LEU A 8 -0.71 15.68 -5.99
CA LEU A 8 -1.54 14.57 -5.47
C LEU A 8 -1.69 13.38 -6.40
N VAL A 9 -1.73 13.60 -7.72
CA VAL A 9 -1.92 12.54 -8.72
C VAL A 9 -0.66 11.71 -8.87
N GLU A 10 0.51 12.36 -9.00
CA GLU A 10 1.79 11.66 -9.10
C GLU A 10 2.22 11.03 -7.76
N LEU A 11 1.87 11.67 -6.64
CA LEU A 11 2.33 11.25 -5.31
C LEU A 11 1.50 10.10 -4.71
N PHE A 12 0.20 10.06 -5.02
CA PHE A 12 -0.74 9.09 -4.43
C PHE A 12 -1.47 8.21 -5.45
N GLY A 13 -1.24 8.41 -6.76
CA GLY A 13 -1.83 7.58 -7.81
C GLY A 13 -3.35 7.70 -7.90
N TYR A 14 -3.91 8.87 -7.58
CA TYR A 14 -5.34 9.14 -7.69
C TYR A 14 -5.71 9.51 -9.13
N ASP A 15 -6.82 8.95 -9.64
CA ASP A 15 -7.44 9.46 -10.84
C ASP A 15 -8.23 10.77 -10.56
N GLU A 16 -8.63 11.48 -11.62
CA GLU A 16 -9.33 12.76 -11.51
C GLU A 16 -10.66 12.66 -10.73
N LEU A 17 -11.31 11.49 -10.76
CA LEU A 17 -12.58 11.23 -10.08
C LEU A 17 -12.38 10.95 -8.58
N ASP A 18 -11.28 10.28 -8.22
CA ASP A 18 -10.89 10.09 -6.83
C ASP A 18 -10.57 11.44 -6.16
N ARG A 19 -9.93 12.35 -6.89
CA ARG A 19 -9.72 13.74 -6.44
C ARG A 19 -11.04 14.46 -6.17
N GLU A 20 -12.00 14.37 -7.09
CA GLU A 20 -13.32 15.02 -6.90
C GLU A 20 -14.11 14.42 -5.73
N LEU A 21 -14.07 13.10 -5.55
CA LEU A 21 -14.73 12.44 -4.42
C LEU A 21 -14.14 12.92 -3.08
N LEU A 22 -12.81 13.04 -2.99
CA LEU A 22 -12.09 13.55 -1.81
C LEU A 22 -12.47 15.00 -1.49
N LEU A 23 -12.47 15.88 -2.49
CA LEU A 23 -12.88 17.27 -2.32
C LEU A 23 -14.34 17.38 -1.86
N SER A 24 -15.22 16.47 -2.31
CA SER A 24 -16.62 16.47 -1.89
C SER A 24 -16.82 16.02 -0.43
N GLN A 25 -16.03 15.06 0.06
CA GLN A 25 -16.13 14.53 1.42
C GLN A 25 -15.56 15.49 2.46
N ASN A 26 -14.47 16.20 2.12
CA ASN A 26 -13.91 17.25 2.98
C ASN A 26 -14.89 18.42 3.16
N ASN A 27 -15.69 18.73 2.14
CA ASN A 27 -16.76 19.74 2.24
C ASN A 27 -17.99 19.27 3.05
N LEU A 28 -18.12 17.97 3.34
CA LEU A 28 -19.20 17.40 4.17
C LEU A 28 -18.81 17.27 5.65
N SER A 29 -17.51 17.32 5.98
CA SER A 29 -16.99 17.35 7.35
C SER A 29 -17.19 18.72 8.01
N SER A 30 -18.44 19.16 8.12
CA SER A 30 -18.84 20.21 9.08
C SER A 30 -19.27 19.55 10.38
N SER A 31 -18.38 18.76 10.99
CA SER A 31 -18.58 18.34 12.37
C SER A 31 -18.58 19.58 13.26
N SER A 32 -19.60 19.71 14.11
CA SER A 32 -19.74 20.79 15.09
C SER A 32 -18.40 21.01 15.84
N PRO A 33 -17.94 22.27 16.02
CA PRO A 33 -16.70 22.59 16.72
C PRO A 33 -16.60 21.97 18.12
N GLU A 34 -17.72 21.65 18.75
CA GLU A 34 -17.79 21.06 20.09
C GLU A 34 -17.43 19.55 20.11
N TYR A 35 -17.54 18.84 18.98
CA TYR A 35 -17.16 17.42 18.90
C TYR A 35 -15.65 17.24 18.64
N CYS A 36 -15.03 18.19 17.92
CA CYS A 36 -13.58 18.19 17.66
C CYS A 36 -12.74 18.53 18.90
N ALA A 37 -13.32 19.20 19.92
CA ALA A 37 -12.59 19.60 21.12
C ALA A 37 -12.35 18.45 22.14
N LEU A 38 -12.97 17.27 21.95
CA LEU A 38 -12.88 16.13 22.89
C LEU A 38 -11.80 15.11 22.54
N TYR A 39 -11.29 15.16 21.30
CA TYR A 39 -10.16 14.35 20.84
C TYR A 39 -9.26 15.29 20.05
N ASP A 40 -8.03 15.47 20.50
CA ASP A 40 -7.00 16.34 19.92
C ASP A 40 -6.48 15.76 18.56
N PHE A 41 -7.40 15.38 17.67
CA PHE A 41 -7.09 15.08 16.29
C PHE A 41 -6.80 16.42 15.62
N ARG A 42 -5.51 16.68 15.38
CA ARG A 42 -5.11 17.69 14.40
C ARG A 42 -5.58 17.13 13.06
N ASP A 43 -6.48 17.82 12.38
CA ASP A 43 -6.96 17.33 11.09
C ASP A 43 -5.84 17.34 10.02
N GLU A 44 -4.74 18.06 10.26
CA GLU A 44 -3.64 18.29 9.31
C GLU A 44 -2.26 17.88 9.89
N MET A 45 -1.41 17.30 9.03
CA MET A 45 0.02 17.06 9.34
C MET A 45 0.76 18.39 9.45
N THR A 46 1.84 18.44 10.25
CA THR A 46 2.83 19.51 10.09
C THR A 46 3.65 19.29 8.80
N PRO A 47 4.29 20.33 8.24
CA PRO A 47 5.16 20.17 7.07
C PRO A 47 6.29 19.14 7.27
N GLU A 48 6.82 19.02 8.49
CA GLU A 48 7.85 18.04 8.82
C GLU A 48 7.31 16.61 8.87
N GLU A 49 6.09 16.42 9.40
CA GLU A 49 5.37 15.15 9.40
C GLU A 49 5.03 14.71 7.97
N GLU A 50 4.53 15.63 7.14
CA GLU A 50 4.23 15.39 5.73
C GLU A 50 5.48 15.03 4.92
N TYR A 51 6.59 15.76 5.12
CA TYR A 51 7.87 15.44 4.49
C TYR A 51 8.35 14.05 4.91
N SER A 52 8.35 13.77 6.22
CA SER A 52 8.78 12.47 6.75
C SER A 52 7.90 11.32 6.26
N TYR A 53 6.60 11.53 6.16
CA TYR A 53 5.64 10.57 5.62
C TYR A 53 5.91 10.31 4.14
N SER A 54 6.02 11.37 3.33
CA SER A 54 6.25 11.27 1.89
C SER A 54 7.56 10.55 1.58
N GLU A 55 8.63 10.85 2.32
CA GLU A 55 9.92 10.14 2.19
C GLU A 55 9.78 8.64 2.49
N GLN A 56 9.03 8.26 3.53
CA GLN A 56 8.79 6.85 3.86
C GLN A 56 7.97 6.14 2.77
N VAL A 57 6.92 6.78 2.25
CA VAL A 57 6.10 6.25 1.16
C VAL A 57 6.94 6.05 -0.09
N LEU A 58 7.70 7.07 -0.52
CA LEU A 58 8.55 7.00 -1.71
C LEU A 58 9.67 5.96 -1.58
N LYS A 59 10.30 5.86 -0.40
CA LYS A 59 11.39 4.91 -0.18
C LYS A 59 10.91 3.47 -0.15
N SER A 60 9.72 3.23 0.41
CA SER A 60 9.19 1.87 0.62
C SER A 60 8.14 1.43 -0.38
N ASP A 61 7.68 2.32 -1.26
CA ASP A 61 6.46 2.19 -2.07
C ASP A 61 5.21 1.92 -1.21
N GLY A 62 5.17 2.50 -0.02
CA GLY A 62 4.06 2.34 0.94
C GLY A 62 4.09 1.06 1.79
N PHE A 63 5.10 0.20 1.65
CA PHE A 63 5.20 -1.04 2.42
C PHE A 63 5.82 -0.87 3.82
N ASP A 64 6.41 0.29 4.10
CA ASP A 64 7.07 0.63 5.37
C ASP A 64 6.81 2.10 5.70
N VAL A 65 5.68 2.35 6.37
CA VAL A 65 5.24 3.70 6.78
C VAL A 65 4.89 3.68 8.26
N SER A 66 5.37 4.67 9.01
CA SER A 66 5.09 4.83 10.43
C SER A 66 3.72 5.50 10.65
N ASP A 67 3.06 5.12 11.74
CA ASP A 67 1.84 5.81 12.21
C ASP A 67 2.18 7.22 12.71
N ILE A 68 1.37 8.22 12.33
CA ILE A 68 1.51 9.61 12.75
C ILE A 68 0.37 9.93 13.73
N PRO A 69 0.64 9.94 15.05
CA PRO A 69 -0.41 10.04 16.05
C PRO A 69 -1.14 11.39 15.97
N GLY A 70 -2.46 11.33 16.05
CA GLY A 70 -3.29 12.53 16.17
C GLY A 70 -3.47 13.30 14.87
N VAL A 71 -3.16 12.71 13.71
CA VAL A 71 -3.51 13.27 12.39
C VAL A 71 -4.68 12.49 11.77
N ASN A 72 -5.55 13.18 11.03
CA ASN A 72 -6.64 12.54 10.29
C ASN A 72 -6.11 11.40 9.39
N CYS A 73 -6.71 10.21 9.58
CA CYS A 73 -6.32 8.96 8.95
C CYS A 73 -6.87 8.81 7.52
N LEU A 74 -7.78 9.68 7.07
CA LEU A 74 -8.26 9.69 5.70
C LEU A 74 -7.07 9.95 4.75
N ASN A 75 -6.80 8.98 3.88
CA ASN A 75 -5.76 8.97 2.82
C ASN A 75 -4.34 8.59 3.22
N GLN A 76 -4.06 8.34 4.50
CA GLN A 76 -2.75 7.87 4.93
C GLN A 76 -2.60 6.35 4.72
N ILE A 77 -1.39 5.93 4.37
CA ILE A 77 -0.99 4.51 4.45
C ILE A 77 -0.59 4.24 5.90
N LEU A 78 -1.34 3.37 6.57
CA LEU A 78 -1.19 3.09 7.99
C LEU A 78 -0.85 1.63 8.26
N PRO A 79 -0.04 1.33 9.29
CA PRO A 79 0.25 -0.03 9.68
C PRO A 79 -1.00 -0.75 10.20
N CYS A 80 -1.30 -1.89 9.57
CA CYS A 80 -2.37 -2.76 10.01
C CYS A 80 -1.87 -3.70 11.12
N LYS A 81 -2.71 -3.92 12.13
CA LYS A 81 -2.46 -4.90 13.17
C LYS A 81 -2.83 -6.30 12.66
N ILE A 82 -1.84 -7.01 12.14
CA ILE A 82 -2.03 -8.29 11.45
C ILE A 82 -2.77 -9.34 12.29
N ASP A 83 -2.61 -9.32 13.62
CA ASP A 83 -3.22 -10.33 14.50
C ASP A 83 -4.74 -10.29 14.52
N TYR A 84 -5.36 -9.12 14.25
CA TYR A 84 -6.82 -9.00 14.25
C TYR A 84 -7.46 -9.61 13.00
N ASN A 85 -6.82 -9.47 11.83
CA ASN A 85 -7.38 -9.86 10.53
C ASN A 85 -6.42 -10.77 9.74
N TYR A 86 -5.65 -11.62 10.42
CA TYR A 86 -4.60 -12.44 9.79
C TYR A 86 -5.12 -13.28 8.62
N ASP A 87 -6.31 -13.88 8.76
CA ASP A 87 -6.93 -14.70 7.72
C ASP A 87 -7.26 -13.91 6.45
N GLU A 88 -7.60 -12.63 6.57
CA GLU A 88 -7.83 -11.75 5.40
C GLU A 88 -6.52 -11.47 4.69
N TYR A 89 -5.47 -11.07 5.42
CA TYR A 89 -4.16 -10.81 4.83
C TYR A 89 -3.54 -12.07 4.20
N LYS A 90 -3.78 -13.24 4.80
CA LYS A 90 -3.42 -14.54 4.21
C LYS A 90 -4.17 -14.75 2.90
N ARG A 91 -5.49 -14.54 2.88
CA ARG A 91 -6.31 -14.67 1.66
C ARG A 91 -5.84 -13.72 0.55
N TYR A 92 -5.52 -12.47 0.89
CA TYR A 92 -4.99 -11.50 -0.08
C TYR A 92 -3.62 -11.89 -0.61
N SER A 93 -2.73 -12.41 0.25
CA SER A 93 -1.42 -12.92 -0.16
C SER A 93 -1.56 -14.12 -1.11
N GLN A 94 -2.48 -15.04 -0.81
CA GLN A 94 -2.80 -16.18 -1.65
C GLN A 94 -3.36 -15.74 -3.01
N LEU A 95 -4.29 -14.78 -3.03
CA LEU A 95 -4.82 -14.21 -4.28
C LEU A 95 -3.70 -13.64 -5.16
N ALA A 96 -2.74 -12.96 -4.55
CA ALA A 96 -1.61 -12.39 -5.29
C ALA A 96 -0.66 -13.49 -5.83
N ILE A 97 -0.41 -14.55 -5.05
CA ILE A 97 0.33 -15.75 -5.49
C ILE A 97 -0.39 -16.47 -6.62
N ASP A 98 -1.70 -16.66 -6.52
CA ASP A 98 -2.50 -17.34 -7.54
C ASP A 98 -2.44 -16.58 -8.86
N GLU A 99 -2.50 -15.24 -8.81
CA GLU A 99 -2.33 -14.40 -9.99
C GLU A 99 -0.92 -14.49 -10.58
N TYR A 100 0.13 -14.54 -9.74
CA TYR A 100 1.51 -14.78 -10.18
C TYR A 100 1.62 -16.14 -10.88
N ASN A 101 1.20 -17.23 -10.22
CA ASN A 101 1.27 -18.59 -10.74
C ASN A 101 0.47 -18.73 -12.05
N ARG A 102 -0.67 -18.04 -12.16
CA ARG A 102 -1.47 -17.99 -13.40
C ARG A 102 -0.73 -17.25 -14.52
N ARG A 103 -0.08 -16.12 -14.24
CA ARG A 103 0.65 -15.31 -15.24
C ARG A 103 1.92 -16.00 -15.75
N PHE A 104 2.63 -16.73 -14.89
CA PHE A 104 3.94 -17.32 -15.20
C PHE A 104 3.92 -18.84 -15.30
N LYS A 105 2.73 -19.43 -15.48
CA LYS A 105 2.52 -20.89 -15.57
C LYS A 105 3.48 -21.60 -16.54
N ASP A 106 3.72 -20.99 -17.70
CA ASP A 106 4.56 -21.58 -18.75
C ASP A 106 6.08 -21.43 -18.48
N ALA A 107 6.46 -20.62 -17.49
CA ALA A 107 7.85 -20.41 -17.08
C ALA A 107 8.29 -21.35 -15.95
N ASN A 108 7.45 -22.33 -15.57
CA ASN A 108 7.67 -23.20 -14.41
C ASN A 108 7.92 -22.41 -13.10
N ALA A 109 7.32 -21.22 -13.00
CA ALA A 109 7.37 -20.37 -11.82
C ALA A 109 6.11 -20.63 -10.99
N GLU A 110 6.28 -21.28 -9.85
CA GLU A 110 5.20 -21.60 -8.93
C GLU A 110 5.61 -21.21 -7.50
N LEU A 111 4.76 -20.44 -6.84
CA LEU A 111 4.93 -20.00 -5.47
C LEU A 111 3.92 -20.68 -4.55
N GLU A 112 4.37 -21.09 -3.37
CA GLU A 112 3.53 -21.64 -2.31
C GLU A 112 3.56 -20.69 -1.10
N PHE A 113 2.40 -20.29 -0.59
CA PHE A 113 2.29 -19.37 0.54
C PHE A 113 2.91 -19.94 1.83
N VAL A 114 3.68 -19.12 2.56
CA VAL A 114 4.24 -19.50 3.87
C VAL A 114 3.59 -18.72 5.02
N LYS A 115 3.74 -17.39 5.08
CA LYS A 115 3.16 -16.56 6.14
C LYS A 115 3.09 -15.07 5.76
N VAL A 116 2.16 -14.34 6.36
CA VAL A 116 2.16 -12.87 6.29
C VAL A 116 3.18 -12.31 7.29
N LEU A 117 3.93 -11.27 6.89
CA LEU A 117 4.88 -10.58 7.76
C LEU A 117 4.33 -9.25 8.28
N LYS A 118 3.75 -8.45 7.37
CA LYS A 118 3.20 -7.12 7.65
C LYS A 118 2.19 -6.73 6.60
N ALA A 119 1.28 -5.84 6.96
CA ALA A 119 0.35 -5.21 6.05
C ALA A 119 0.22 -3.73 6.40
N MET A 120 0.17 -2.88 5.38
CA MET A 120 -0.28 -1.50 5.48
C MET A 120 -1.64 -1.37 4.78
N GLY A 121 -2.46 -0.41 5.20
CA GLY A 121 -3.78 -0.17 4.64
C GLY A 121 -3.97 1.31 4.32
N GLN A 122 -4.67 1.58 3.22
CA GLN A 122 -5.03 2.93 2.80
C GLN A 122 -6.48 2.93 2.32
N ALA A 123 -7.28 3.87 2.82
CA ALA A 123 -8.62 4.11 2.30
C ALA A 123 -8.55 4.64 0.86
N SER A 124 -9.35 4.07 -0.04
CA SER A 124 -9.47 4.46 -1.45
C SER A 124 -10.91 4.15 -1.90
N ARG A 125 -11.16 3.71 -3.14
CA ARG A 125 -12.45 3.10 -3.57
C ARG A 125 -12.61 1.67 -3.02
N GLY A 126 -12.58 1.54 -1.70
CA GLY A 126 -12.34 0.29 -0.96
C GLY A 126 -11.13 0.45 -0.04
N ILE A 127 -10.38 -0.62 0.19
CA ILE A 127 -9.12 -0.56 0.94
C ILE A 127 -7.99 -1.11 0.08
N ARG A 128 -6.93 -0.32 -0.08
CA ARG A 128 -5.68 -0.76 -0.71
C ARG A 128 -4.74 -1.28 0.37
N TYR A 129 -4.34 -2.53 0.25
CA TYR A 129 -3.42 -3.19 1.16
C TYR A 129 -2.05 -3.38 0.54
N TYR A 130 -1.01 -2.99 1.27
CA TYR A 130 0.40 -3.18 0.92
C TYR A 130 0.94 -4.30 1.80
N ILE A 131 1.00 -5.52 1.27
CA ILE A 131 1.24 -6.73 2.05
C ILE A 131 2.64 -7.26 1.76
N THR A 132 3.41 -7.51 2.81
CA THR A 132 4.67 -8.25 2.71
C THR A 132 4.49 -9.62 3.34
N PHE A 133 4.85 -10.67 2.61
CA PHE A 133 4.66 -12.06 3.02
C PHE A 133 5.82 -12.93 2.53
N MET A 134 5.94 -14.13 3.09
CA MET A 134 6.90 -15.13 2.62
C MET A 134 6.19 -16.17 1.77
N ALA A 135 6.85 -16.59 0.70
CA ALA A 135 6.42 -17.71 -0.13
C ALA A 135 7.63 -18.58 -0.48
N LYS A 136 7.36 -19.85 -0.73
CA LYS A 136 8.33 -20.82 -1.21
C LYS A 136 8.32 -20.82 -2.73
N ASP A 137 9.47 -20.59 -3.33
CA ASP A 137 9.67 -20.55 -4.78
C ASP A 137 10.00 -21.95 -5.30
N LEU A 138 8.98 -22.68 -5.78
CA LEU A 138 9.13 -24.05 -6.26
C LEU A 138 9.87 -24.12 -7.60
N GLY A 139 9.89 -23.03 -8.37
CA GLY A 139 10.70 -22.90 -9.59
C GLY A 139 12.20 -22.78 -9.29
N ASP A 140 12.54 -22.29 -8.11
CA ASP A 140 13.92 -22.08 -7.65
C ASP A 140 14.28 -23.00 -6.47
N GLY A 141 14.12 -24.31 -6.66
CA GLY A 141 14.56 -25.32 -5.69
C GLY A 141 13.78 -25.34 -4.36
N GLY A 142 12.70 -24.57 -4.24
CA GLY A 142 11.91 -24.46 -3.02
C GLY A 142 12.48 -23.48 -1.99
N GLU A 143 13.26 -22.47 -2.41
CA GLU A 143 13.75 -21.43 -1.51
C GLU A 143 12.61 -20.55 -0.97
N ILE A 144 12.68 -20.21 0.32
CA ILE A 144 11.72 -19.29 0.93
C ILE A 144 12.22 -17.86 0.74
N LYS A 145 11.42 -17.06 0.04
CA LYS A 145 11.72 -15.66 -0.28
C LYS A 145 10.61 -14.74 0.27
N THR A 146 10.95 -13.46 0.40
CA THR A 146 9.99 -12.43 0.84
C THR A 146 9.47 -11.66 -0.36
N TYR A 147 8.16 -11.55 -0.48
CA TYR A 147 7.46 -10.87 -1.57
C TYR A 147 6.63 -9.72 -1.04
N GLN A 148 6.32 -8.79 -1.93
CA GLN A 148 5.48 -7.63 -1.69
C GLN A 148 4.39 -7.57 -2.75
N ALA A 149 3.14 -7.36 -2.32
CA ALA A 149 2.01 -7.22 -3.21
C ALA A 149 1.09 -6.09 -2.77
N VAL A 150 0.51 -5.40 -3.75
CA VAL A 150 -0.60 -4.46 -3.54
C VAL A 150 -1.90 -5.15 -3.92
N VAL A 151 -2.84 -5.21 -2.99
CA VAL A 151 -4.17 -5.79 -3.20
C VAL A 151 -5.22 -4.72 -2.94
N LEU A 152 -6.14 -4.53 -3.88
CA LEU A 152 -7.31 -3.67 -3.69
C LEU A 152 -8.49 -4.55 -3.32
N ASP A 153 -9.02 -4.37 -2.12
CA ASP A 153 -10.35 -4.85 -1.72
C ASP A 153 -11.36 -3.75 -2.05
N GLY A 154 -11.86 -3.80 -3.30
CA GLY A 154 -12.80 -2.82 -3.83
C GLY A 154 -14.24 -3.22 -3.56
N ILE A 155 -15.17 -2.31 -3.86
CA ILE A 155 -16.61 -2.51 -3.66
C ILE A 155 -17.13 -3.79 -4.35
N ASP A 156 -16.69 -4.04 -5.58
CA ASP A 156 -17.20 -5.14 -6.41
C ASP A 156 -16.29 -6.37 -6.45
N SER A 157 -15.00 -6.21 -6.15
CA SER A 157 -14.01 -7.29 -6.28
C SER A 157 -12.72 -7.02 -5.53
N VAL A 158 -12.04 -8.13 -5.18
CA VAL A 158 -10.68 -8.12 -4.63
C VAL A 158 -9.70 -8.44 -5.75
N THR A 159 -8.69 -7.60 -5.96
CA THR A 159 -7.73 -7.74 -7.07
C THR A 159 -6.29 -7.48 -6.65
N ALA A 160 -5.35 -8.32 -7.11
CA ALA A 160 -3.92 -8.06 -6.96
C ALA A 160 -3.47 -7.06 -8.04
N LYS A 161 -3.06 -5.87 -7.60
CA LYS A 161 -2.67 -4.75 -8.47
C LYS A 161 -1.22 -4.82 -8.90
N SER A 162 -0.33 -5.19 -7.98
CA SER A 162 1.10 -5.34 -8.25
C SER A 162 1.73 -6.40 -7.37
N PHE A 163 2.86 -6.94 -7.83
CA PHE A 163 3.59 -8.02 -7.15
C PHE A 163 5.08 -7.97 -7.48
N ARG A 164 5.93 -8.07 -6.47
CA ARG A 164 7.39 -8.11 -6.62
C ARG A 164 8.05 -9.00 -5.57
N LEU A 165 9.27 -9.41 -5.85
CA LEU A 165 10.19 -9.85 -4.82
C LEU A 165 10.57 -8.63 -3.97
N LYS A 166 10.65 -8.76 -2.63
CA LYS A 166 11.06 -7.64 -1.77
C LYS A 166 12.50 -7.24 -2.16
N PRO A 167 12.77 -5.96 -2.47
CA PRO A 167 14.13 -5.50 -2.74
C PRO A 167 15.04 -5.71 -1.52
N PRO A 168 16.34 -6.01 -1.71
CA PRO A 168 17.31 -6.03 -0.62
C PRO A 168 17.47 -4.64 0.01
N GLU A 169 17.67 -4.59 1.33
CA GLU A 169 17.68 -3.33 2.11
C GLU A 169 18.90 -2.43 1.81
N ASP A 170 19.97 -3.01 1.26
CA ASP A 170 21.29 -2.35 1.09
C ASP A 170 21.66 -1.99 -0.36
N GLU A 171 20.75 -2.12 -1.33
CA GLU A 171 21.06 -1.77 -2.73
C GLU A 171 21.03 -0.25 -2.97
N PRO A 172 22.11 0.36 -3.49
CA PRO A 172 22.12 1.78 -3.84
C PRO A 172 21.11 2.06 -4.95
N GLU A 173 20.37 3.17 -4.84
CA GLU A 173 19.28 3.59 -5.75
C GLU A 173 19.69 3.68 -7.24
N SER A 174 21.00 3.69 -7.51
CA SER A 174 21.59 3.64 -8.84
C SER A 174 21.39 2.32 -9.59
N CYS A 175 20.99 1.23 -8.91
CA CYS A 175 20.72 -0.06 -9.55
C CYS A 175 19.22 -0.34 -9.54
N SER A 176 18.49 0.30 -10.45
CA SER A 176 17.02 0.19 -10.61
C SER A 176 16.52 -1.23 -10.98
N HIS A 177 17.39 -2.24 -10.97
CA HIS A 177 17.05 -3.63 -11.25
C HIS A 177 16.41 -4.35 -10.04
N GLY A 178 16.66 -3.89 -8.81
CA GLY A 178 16.14 -4.51 -7.57
C GLY A 178 14.67 -4.22 -7.27
N ARG A 179 14.10 -3.10 -7.75
CA ARG A 179 12.68 -2.72 -7.55
C ARG A 179 11.77 -3.14 -8.70
N ARG A 180 12.11 -4.20 -9.44
CA ARG A 180 11.34 -4.61 -10.61
C ARG A 180 10.07 -5.34 -10.21
N TRP A 181 8.92 -4.77 -10.58
CA TRP A 181 7.63 -5.44 -10.49
C TRP A 181 7.55 -6.60 -11.47
N PHE A 182 6.98 -7.74 -11.04
CA PHE A 182 6.58 -8.81 -11.95
C PHE A 182 5.39 -8.36 -12.81
N TRP A 183 4.48 -7.61 -12.21
CA TRP A 183 3.54 -6.75 -12.90
C TRP A 183 3.14 -5.58 -12.02
N GLU A 184 2.73 -4.51 -12.68
CA GLU A 184 2.19 -3.31 -12.07
C GLU A 184 1.01 -2.86 -12.93
N ASN A 185 -0.19 -2.85 -12.34
CA ASN A 185 -1.32 -2.20 -12.95
C ASN A 185 -1.44 -0.84 -12.28
N HIS A 186 -0.97 0.22 -12.95
CA HIS A 186 -1.39 1.57 -12.60
C HIS A 186 -2.90 1.64 -12.81
N LEU A 187 -3.63 2.00 -11.75
CA LEU A 187 -5.00 2.44 -11.89
C LEU A 187 -4.95 3.90 -12.36
#